data_AF-A0A7S7S3J5-F1
#
_entry.id   AF-A0A7S7S3J5-F1
#
_cell.length_a   1.000
_cell.length_b   1.000
_cell.length_c   1.000
_cell.angle_alpha   90.00
_cell.angle_beta   90.00
_cell.angle_gamma   90.00
#
_symmetry.space_group_name_H-M   'P 1'
#
loop_
_entity.id
_entity.type
_entity.pdbx_description
1 polymer ?
#
loop_
_entity_poly.entity_id
_entity_poly.type
_entity_poly.pdbx_seq_one_letter_code
_entity_poly.pdbx_strand_id
1 'polypeptide(L)' 'MGSTFNGLIGLIILALDIWAIINVFKSGASTGAKVLWILLILLLPVLGLIIWAIAGPRGNVRI' A
#
# COMPACT_ATOMS: atom_id res chain seq x y z
N MET A 1 -3.73 -9.97 28.07
CA MET A 1 -4.50 -8.88 27.43
C MET A 1 -3.64 -8.14 26.39
N GLY A 2 -3.12 -8.86 25.38
CA GLY A 2 -2.22 -8.29 24.34
C GLY A 2 -2.69 -8.50 22.90
N SER A 3 -3.85 -9.13 22.71
CA SER A 3 -4.38 -9.51 21.39
C SER A 3 -5.08 -8.36 20.66
N THR A 4 -5.82 -7.51 21.38
CA THR A 4 -6.61 -6.42 20.76
C THR A 4 -5.73 -5.34 20.13
N PHE A 5 -4.61 -5.01 20.78
CA PHE A 5 -3.68 -3.98 20.29
C PHE A 5 -2.96 -4.43 19.01
N ASN A 6 -2.53 -5.69 18.95
CA ASN A 6 -1.93 -6.29 17.75
C ASN A 6 -2.94 -6.41 16.60
N GLY A 7 -4.21 -6.74 16.90
CA GLY A 7 -5.27 -6.77 15.88
C GLY A 7 -5.57 -5.39 15.28
N LEU A 8 -5.60 -4.34 16.11
CA LEU A 8 -5.78 -2.96 15.67
C LEU A 8 -4.65 -2.48 14.75
N ILE A 9 -3.39 -2.79 15.11
CA ILE A 9 -2.24 -2.45 14.28
C ILE A 9 -2.32 -3.17 12.92
N GLY A 10 -2.68 -4.46 12.91
CA GLY A 10 -2.88 -5.21 11.66
C GLY A 10 -3.99 -4.63 10.77
N LEU A 11 -5.09 -4.16 11.37
CA LEU A 11 -6.17 -3.50 10.64
C LEU A 11 -5.75 -2.16 10.04
N ILE A 12 -4.94 -1.38 10.76
CA ILE A 12 -4.39 -0.12 10.24
C ILE A 12 -3.48 -0.39 9.03
N ILE A 13 -2.59 -1.39 9.14
CA ILE A 13 -1.70 -1.79 8.05
C ILE A 13 -2.54 -2.22 6.83
N LEU A 14 -3.55 -3.06 7.03
CA LEU A 14 -4.44 -3.49 5.95
C LEU A 14 -5.17 -2.32 5.28
N ALA A 15 -5.65 -1.36 6.07
CA ALA A 15 -6.30 -0.16 5.52
C ALA A 15 -5.33 0.69 4.69
N LEU A 16 -4.07 0.82 5.15
CA LEU A 16 -3.01 1.49 4.40
C LEU A 16 -2.63 0.73 3.13
N ASP A 17 -2.58 -0.60 3.16
CA ASP A 17 -2.30 -1.43 1.97
C ASP A 17 -3.34 -1.18 0.88
N ILE A 18 -4.63 -1.18 1.24
CA ILE A 18 -5.72 -0.89 0.30
C ILE A 18 -5.56 0.52 -0.28
N TRP A 19 -5.27 1.52 0.56
CA TRP A 19 -5.05 2.89 0.10
C TRP A 19 -3.86 2.99 -0.86
N ALA A 20 -2.74 2.34 -0.54
CA ALA A 20 -1.56 2.31 -1.39
C ALA A 20 -1.87 1.67 -2.75
N ILE A 21 -2.54 0.52 -2.75
CA ILE A 21 -2.97 -0.19 -3.96
C ILE A 21 -3.87 0.70 -4.83
N ILE A 22 -4.86 1.39 -4.25
CA ILE A 22 -5.72 2.33 -4.99
C ILE A 22 -4.90 3.44 -5.65
N ASN A 23 -3.92 4.00 -4.95
CA ASN A 23 -3.04 5.03 -5.50
C ASN A 23 -2.17 4.48 -6.65
N VAL A 24 -1.66 3.26 -6.53
CA VAL A 24 -0.92 2.58 -7.61
C VAL A 24 -1.82 2.40 -8.83
N PHE A 25 -3.07 1.94 -8.64
CA PHE A 25 -4.03 1.79 -9.74
C PHE A 25 -4.37 3.12 -10.42
N LYS A 26 -4.56 4.19 -9.63
CA LYS A 26 -4.86 5.54 -10.13
C LYS A 26 -3.63 6.25 -10.73
N SER A 27 -2.42 5.73 -10.51
CA SER A 27 -1.21 6.32 -11.07
C SER A 27 -1.14 6.15 -12.60
N GLY A 28 -0.41 7.05 -13.24
CA GLY A 28 -0.08 6.96 -14.67
C GLY A 28 0.99 5.90 -15.01
N ALA A 29 1.38 5.05 -14.06
CA ALA A 29 2.36 4.00 -14.29
C ALA A 29 1.85 2.94 -15.29
N SER A 30 2.76 2.27 -16.00
CA SER A 30 2.42 1.17 -16.90
C SER A 30 1.81 -0.01 -16.13
N THR A 31 1.03 -0.84 -16.81
CA THR A 31 0.35 -2.00 -16.20
C THR A 31 1.34 -2.94 -15.49
N GLY A 32 2.50 -3.22 -16.09
CA GLY A 32 3.53 -4.06 -15.48
C GLY A 32 4.10 -3.46 -14.18
N ALA A 33 4.33 -2.15 -14.16
CA ALA A 33 4.78 -1.46 -12.95
C ALA A 33 3.71 -1.49 -11.85
N LYS A 34 2.42 -1.33 -12.19
CA LYS A 34 1.32 -1.43 -11.22
C LYS A 34 1.28 -2.80 -10.56
N VAL A 35 1.38 -3.87 -11.36
CA VAL A 35 1.38 -5.25 -10.85
C VAL A 35 2.57 -5.50 -9.93
N LEU A 36 3.78 -5.06 -10.30
CA LEU A 36 4.98 -5.16 -9.46
C LEU A 36 4.81 -4.45 -8.11
N TRP A 37 4.27 -3.23 -8.11
CA TRP A 37 4.03 -2.48 -6.88
C TRP A 37 2.98 -3.12 -5.99
N ILE A 38 1.88 -3.62 -6.57
CA ILE A 38 0.85 -4.33 -5.82
C ILE A 38 1.42 -5.61 -5.20
N LEU A 39 2.17 -6.40 -5.97
CA LEU A 39 2.82 -7.62 -5.46
C LEU A 39 3.79 -7.31 -4.32
N LEU A 40 4.56 -6.23 -4.44
CA LEU A 40 5.50 -5.79 -3.41
C LEU A 40 4.78 -5.41 -2.10
N ILE A 41 3.67 -4.68 -2.18
CA ILE A 41 2.83 -4.34 -1.02
C ILE A 41 2.20 -5.61 -0.41
N LEU A 42 1.67 -6.52 -1.24
CA LEU A 42 0.95 -7.71 -0.75
C LEU A 42 1.88 -8.74 -0.10
N LEU A 43 3.10 -8.93 -0.65
CA LEU A 43 4.08 -9.88 -0.13
C LEU A 43 4.81 -9.34 1.11
N LEU A 44 5.01 -8.02 1.17
CA LEU A 44 5.67 -7.35 2.29
C LEU A 44 4.78 -6.17 2.74
N PRO A 45 3.73 -6.39 3.54
CA PRO A 45 2.78 -5.32 3.89
C PRO A 45 3.48 -4.12 4.55
N VAL A 46 4.29 -4.35 5.58
CA VAL A 46 4.98 -3.25 6.28
C VAL A 46 6.06 -2.59 5.42
N LEU A 47 6.99 -3.37 4.86
CA LEU A 47 8.10 -2.83 4.08
C LEU A 47 7.63 -2.27 2.74
N GLY A 48 6.67 -2.94 2.10
CA GLY A 48 6.06 -2.53 0.84
C GLY A 48 5.30 -1.22 0.99
N LEU A 49 4.57 -1.02 2.09
CA LEU A 49 3.99 0.28 2.43
C LEU A 49 5.04 1.35 2.64
N ILE A 50 6.15 1.07 3.35
CA ILE A 50 7.23 2.05 3.57
C ILE A 50 7.87 2.44 2.23
N ILE A 51 8.21 1.45 1.40
CA ILE A 51 8.83 1.68 0.09
C ILE A 51 7.88 2.46 -0.83
N TRP A 52 6.60 2.08 -0.84
CA TRP A 52 5.58 2.80 -1.59
C TRP A 52 5.35 4.22 -1.05
N ALA A 53 5.42 4.43 0.26
CA ALA A 53 5.31 5.75 0.86
C ALA A 53 6.46 6.66 0.43
N ILE A 54 7.65 6.15 0.13
CA ILE A 54 8.80 6.98 -0.29
C ILE A 54 8.86 7.13 -1.82
N ALA A 55 8.72 6.03 -2.56
CA ALA A 55 8.99 5.97 -3.99
C ALA A 55 7.82 5.39 -4.83
N GLY A 56 6.70 5.10 -4.18
CA GLY A 56 5.54 4.51 -4.82
C GLY A 56 4.87 5.46 -5.80
N PRO A 57 4.34 4.95 -6.93
CA PRO A 57 3.65 5.76 -7.90
C PRO A 57 2.32 6.24 -7.29
N ARG A 58 2.24 7.55 -7.04
CA ARG A 58 1.04 8.20 -6.50
C ARG A 58 0.18 8.71 -7.65
N GLY A 59 -1.08 8.31 -7.68
CA GLY A 59 -2.07 8.99 -8.52
C GLY A 59 -2.21 10.43 -8.04
N ASN A 60 -2.21 11.40 -8.97
CA ASN A 60 -2.51 12.78 -8.65
C ASN A 60 -3.99 12.89 -8.26
N VAL A 61 -4.33 12.68 -6.98
CA VAL A 61 -5.65 13.00 -6.45
C VAL A 61 -5.71 14.52 -6.34
N ARG A 62 -6.02 15.18 -7.46
CA ARG A 62 -6.45 16.57 -7.44
C ARG A 62 -7.84 16.58 -6.85
N ILE A 63 -7.92 16.80 -5.53
CA ILE A 63 -9.11 17.39 -4.92
C ILE A 63 -9.23 18.85 -5.34
#